data_AF-A0A222ECL2-F1
#
_entry.id   AF-A0A222ECL2-F1
#
_cell.length_a   1.000
_cell.length_b   1.000
_cell.length_c   1.000
_cell.angle_alpha   90.00
_cell.angle_beta   90.00
_cell.angle_gamma   90.00
#
_symmetry.space_group_name_H-M   'P 1'
#
loop_
_entity.id
_entity.type
_entity.pdbx_description
1 polymer ?
#
loop_
_entity_poly.entity_id
_entity_poly.type
_entity_poly.pdbx_seq_one_letter_code
_entity_poly.pdbx_strand_id
1 'polypeptide(L)'
;MSQAVDQTLLAMKRSGKYLNLGDALVTVNGHLPTLLNEHGLAFRLGKFARFRRKKIVRGEEVVETIDPTERLCRQILHVGKFERSLPTLLGISRGPFIRPSGTLHTRPGFDEETGVYGCFSEADFPAIPETPTHDDCVAAQNLIWSPFTELQLSSMASRTALLCAILTAPIRSAIDKAPVFASLAPDHGALSGC
;
A
#
# COMPACT_ATOMS: atom_id res chain seq x y z
N MET A 1 4.76 -21.72 -20.73
CA MET A 1 3.52 -21.50 -19.96
C MET A 1 2.32 -21.86 -20.82
N SER A 2 1.17 -22.16 -20.22
CA SER A 2 -0.08 -22.37 -20.98
C SER A 2 -0.65 -21.00 -21.39
N GLN A 3 -1.20 -20.87 -22.61
CA GLN A 3 -1.85 -19.64 -23.09
C GLN A 3 -2.90 -19.10 -22.11
N ALA A 4 -3.57 -19.98 -21.37
CA ALA A 4 -4.54 -19.61 -20.35
C ALA A 4 -3.90 -18.92 -19.12
N VAL A 5 -2.69 -19.32 -18.73
CA VAL A 5 -1.93 -18.67 -17.64
C VAL A 5 -1.59 -17.25 -18.03
N ASP A 6 -1.05 -17.05 -19.23
CA ASP A 6 -0.60 -15.74 -19.70
C ASP A 6 -1.77 -14.75 -19.83
N GLN A 7 -2.91 -15.21 -20.36
CA GLN A 7 -4.14 -14.42 -20.42
C GLN A 7 -4.66 -14.05 -19.03
N THR A 8 -4.59 -14.99 -18.08
CA THR A 8 -5.03 -14.75 -16.71
C THR A 8 -4.13 -13.72 -16.02
N LEU A 9 -2.80 -13.85 -16.16
CA LEU A 9 -1.84 -12.89 -15.62
C LEU A 9 -2.02 -11.49 -16.24
N LEU A 10 -2.27 -11.42 -17.54
CA LEU A 10 -2.57 -10.15 -18.22
C LEU A 10 -3.85 -9.49 -17.65
N ALA A 11 -4.89 -10.28 -17.42
CA ALA A 11 -6.13 -9.79 -16.82
C ALA A 11 -5.92 -9.35 -15.35
N MET A 12 -5.11 -10.09 -14.59
CA MET A 12 -4.73 -9.73 -13.22
C MET A 12 -3.97 -8.40 -13.19
N LYS A 13 -2.99 -8.19 -14.08
CA LYS A 13 -2.27 -6.91 -14.21
C LYS A 13 -3.20 -5.74 -14.47
N ARG A 14 -4.10 -5.88 -15.46
CA ARG A 14 -5.08 -4.84 -15.82
C ARG A 14 -6.02 -4.47 -14.68
N SER A 15 -6.27 -5.39 -13.76
CA SER A 15 -7.15 -5.11 -12.61
C SER A 15 -6.52 -4.20 -11.55
N GLY A 16 -5.19 -4.14 -11.47
CA GLY A 16 -4.46 -3.45 -10.40
C GLY A 16 -4.65 -4.02 -8.99
N LYS A 17 -5.40 -5.12 -8.82
CA LYS A 17 -5.77 -5.68 -7.50
C LYS A 17 -4.80 -6.73 -6.98
N TYR A 18 -4.01 -7.32 -7.87
CA TYR A 18 -3.09 -8.42 -7.57
C TYR A 18 -1.67 -7.90 -7.58
N LEU A 19 -0.94 -8.14 -6.50
CA LEU A 19 0.40 -7.64 -6.28
C LEU A 19 1.31 -8.77 -5.80
N ASN A 20 2.61 -8.61 -5.96
CA ASN A 20 3.62 -9.48 -5.37
C ASN A 20 4.08 -8.90 -4.03
N LEU A 21 4.08 -9.68 -2.96
CA LEU A 21 4.77 -9.36 -1.70
C LEU A 21 5.90 -10.38 -1.53
N GLY A 22 7.13 -9.98 -1.88
CA GLY A 22 8.19 -10.95 -2.13
C GLY A 22 7.79 -11.93 -3.24
N ASP A 23 7.88 -13.23 -2.99
CA ASP A 23 7.43 -14.27 -3.92
C ASP A 23 5.97 -14.71 -3.70
N ALA A 24 5.26 -14.13 -2.73
CA ALA A 24 3.87 -14.44 -2.50
C ALA A 24 2.94 -13.56 -3.35
N LEU A 25 1.85 -14.16 -3.83
CA LEU A 25 0.77 -13.43 -4.48
C LEU A 25 -0.19 -12.89 -3.43
N VAL A 26 -0.42 -11.57 -3.43
CA VAL A 26 -1.31 -10.90 -2.49
C VAL A 26 -2.34 -10.04 -3.19
N THR A 27 -3.40 -9.74 -2.45
CA THR A 27 -4.36 -8.69 -2.77
C THR A 27 -4.56 -7.83 -1.53
N VAL A 28 -4.75 -6.53 -1.68
CA VAL A 28 -5.05 -5.64 -0.56
C VAL A 28 -6.56 -5.46 -0.49
N ASN A 29 -7.17 -6.02 0.55
CA ASN A 29 -8.60 -5.86 0.86
C ASN A 29 -8.72 -5.31 2.27
N GLY A 30 -9.30 -4.12 2.44
CA GLY A 30 -9.22 -3.43 3.73
C GLY A 30 -7.76 -3.13 4.09
N HIS A 31 -7.42 -3.16 5.38
CA HIS A 31 -6.19 -2.56 5.91
C HIS A 31 -4.90 -3.39 5.81
N LEU A 32 -4.96 -4.62 5.31
CA LEU A 32 -3.81 -5.55 5.29
C LEU A 32 -3.71 -6.34 3.99
N PRO A 33 -2.49 -6.74 3.58
CA PRO A 33 -2.31 -7.59 2.42
C PRO A 33 -2.76 -9.01 2.78
N THR A 34 -3.63 -9.57 1.95
CA THR A 34 -4.10 -10.95 2.11
C THR A 34 -3.35 -11.85 1.13
N LEU A 35 -2.65 -12.86 1.66
CA LEU A 35 -2.01 -13.90 0.86
C LEU A 35 -3.06 -14.76 0.16
N LEU A 36 -2.84 -15.08 -1.10
CA LEU A 36 -3.72 -15.96 -1.86
C LEU A 36 -3.17 -17.39 -1.87
N ASN A 37 -4.00 -18.33 -1.42
CA ASN A 37 -3.83 -19.77 -1.65
C ASN A 37 -4.60 -20.21 -2.91
N GLU A 38 -4.53 -21.49 -3.28
CA GLU A 38 -5.18 -21.97 -4.51
C GLU A 38 -6.69 -21.69 -4.53
N HIS A 39 -7.38 -21.93 -3.41
CA HIS A 39 -8.82 -21.71 -3.29
C HIS A 39 -9.21 -20.23 -3.32
N GLY A 40 -8.46 -19.39 -2.62
CA GLY A 40 -8.67 -17.94 -2.59
C GLY A 40 -8.42 -17.32 -3.96
N LEU A 41 -7.40 -17.79 -4.68
CA LEU A 41 -7.16 -17.39 -6.06
C LEU A 41 -8.29 -17.86 -6.99
N ALA A 42 -8.72 -19.11 -6.90
CA ALA A 42 -9.82 -19.65 -7.71
C ALA A 42 -11.12 -18.85 -7.49
N PHE A 43 -11.49 -18.59 -6.24
CA PHE A 43 -12.69 -17.82 -5.89
C PHE A 43 -12.64 -16.39 -6.46
N ARG A 44 -11.50 -15.72 -6.34
CA ARG A 44 -11.33 -14.34 -6.84
C ARG A 44 -11.31 -14.30 -8.37
N LEU A 45 -10.62 -15.25 -9.01
CA LEU A 45 -10.59 -15.37 -10.47
C LEU A 45 -11.97 -15.68 -11.03
N GLY A 46 -12.75 -16.56 -10.40
CA GLY A 46 -14.11 -16.89 -10.83
C GLY A 46 -15.08 -15.70 -10.76
N LYS A 47 -14.91 -14.81 -9.77
CA LYS A 47 -15.65 -13.53 -9.71
C LYS A 47 -15.20 -12.50 -10.75
N PHE A 48 -13.93 -12.55 -11.14
CA PHE A 48 -13.30 -11.51 -11.94
C PHE A 48 -13.30 -11.83 -13.45
N ALA A 49 -13.19 -13.10 -13.83
CA ALA A 49 -13.04 -13.54 -15.21
C ALA A 49 -13.91 -14.77 -15.52
N ARG A 50 -14.38 -14.85 -16.77
CA ARG A 50 -15.12 -16.01 -17.27
C ARG A 50 -14.16 -16.97 -17.96
N PHE A 51 -13.93 -18.13 -17.36
CA PHE A 51 -13.10 -19.17 -17.96
C PHE A 51 -13.95 -20.03 -18.89
N ARG A 52 -13.40 -20.34 -20.07
CA ARG A 52 -14.06 -21.15 -21.09
C ARG A 52 -13.14 -22.25 -21.56
N ARG A 53 -13.68 -23.45 -21.72
CA ARG A 53 -12.99 -24.60 -22.28
C ARG A 53 -13.65 -25.00 -23.58
N LYS A 54 -12.86 -25.05 -24.64
CA LYS A 54 -13.27 -25.60 -25.94
C LYS A 54 -13.16 -27.12 -25.88
N LYS A 55 -14.23 -27.82 -26.24
CA LYS A 55 -14.26 -29.28 -26.43
C LYS A 55 -14.88 -29.56 -27.78
N ILE A 56 -14.38 -30.60 -28.45
CA ILE A 56 -15.02 -31.10 -29.67
C ILE A 56 -15.90 -32.28 -29.25
N VAL A 57 -17.21 -32.18 -29.46
CA VAL A 57 -18.18 -33.23 -29.19
C VAL A 57 -18.87 -33.56 -30.50
N ARG A 58 -18.74 -34.81 -30.97
CA ARG A 58 -19.33 -35.27 -32.24
C ARG A 58 -18.95 -34.41 -33.47
N GLY A 59 -17.74 -33.85 -33.47
CA GLY A 59 -17.24 -33.00 -34.58
C GLY A 59 -17.63 -31.53 -34.48
N GLU A 60 -18.49 -31.15 -33.52
CA GLU A 60 -18.86 -29.76 -33.27
C GLU A 60 -18.03 -29.17 -32.12
N GLU A 61 -17.62 -27.91 -32.25
CA GLU A 61 -16.91 -27.18 -31.21
C GLU A 61 -17.91 -26.65 -30.17
N VAL A 62 -17.91 -27.26 -28.99
CA VAL A 62 -18.71 -26.84 -27.84
C VAL A 62 -17.84 -26.05 -26.87
N VAL A 63 -18.27 -24.83 -26.55
CA VAL A 63 -17.61 -23.96 -25.58
C VAL A 63 -18.35 -24.01 -24.26
N GLU A 64 -17.72 -24.63 -23.26
CA GLU A 64 -18.28 -24.76 -21.92
C GLU A 64 -17.68 -23.68 -21.00
N THR A 65 -18.53 -23.01 -20.22
CA THR A 65 -18.04 -22.10 -19.15
C THR A 65 -17.65 -22.95 -17.95
N ILE A 66 -16.43 -22.76 -17.46
CA ILE A 66 -15.87 -23.51 -16.35
C ILE A 66 -15.35 -22.56 -15.28
N ASP A 67 -15.15 -23.06 -14.07
CA ASP A 67 -14.37 -22.37 -13.04
C ASP A 67 -12.86 -22.48 -13.32
N PRO A 68 -12.04 -21.55 -12.78
CA PRO A 68 -10.59 -21.65 -12.87
C PRO A 68 -10.10 -22.97 -12.28
N THR A 69 -9.44 -23.78 -13.11
CA THR A 69 -8.93 -25.09 -12.70
C THR A 69 -7.86 -24.97 -11.61
N GLU A 70 -7.79 -25.93 -10.70
CA GLU A 70 -6.77 -25.96 -9.64
C GLU A 70 -5.33 -25.93 -10.21
N ARG A 71 -5.11 -26.64 -11.33
CA ARG A 71 -3.82 -26.63 -12.04
C ARG A 71 -3.41 -25.22 -12.48
N LEU A 72 -4.35 -24.42 -12.99
CA LEU A 72 -4.09 -23.04 -13.40
C LEU A 72 -3.69 -22.19 -12.19
N CYS A 73 -4.46 -22.26 -11.10
CA CYS A 73 -4.18 -21.53 -9.87
C CYS A 73 -2.81 -21.89 -9.29
N ARG A 74 -2.49 -23.19 -9.21
CA ARG A 74 -1.20 -23.68 -8.72
C ARG A 74 -0.05 -23.19 -9.60
N GLN A 75 -0.20 -23.22 -10.92
CA GLN A 75 0.81 -22.68 -11.83
C GLN A 75 1.07 -21.19 -11.56
N ILE A 76 0.03 -20.36 -11.43
CA ILE A 76 0.18 -18.93 -11.15
C ILE A 76 0.84 -18.67 -9.79
N LEU A 77 0.54 -19.47 -8.77
CA LEU A 77 1.11 -19.30 -7.44
C LEU A 77 2.59 -19.70 -7.37
N HIS A 78 2.99 -20.77 -8.08
CA HIS A 78 4.35 -21.32 -8.00
C HIS A 78 5.34 -20.80 -9.04
N VAL A 79 4.87 -20.09 -10.06
CA VAL A 79 5.73 -19.67 -11.17
C VAL A 79 6.73 -18.55 -10.82
N GLY A 80 6.65 -17.98 -9.62
CA GLY A 80 7.59 -16.96 -9.15
C GLY A 80 7.17 -15.53 -9.53
N LYS A 81 7.70 -14.53 -8.80
CA LYS A 81 7.29 -13.13 -8.97
C LYS A 81 7.69 -12.54 -10.33
N PHE A 82 8.84 -12.94 -10.86
CA PHE A 82 9.38 -12.39 -12.11
C PHE A 82 8.53 -12.81 -13.30
N GLU A 83 8.16 -14.09 -13.34
CA GLU A 83 7.34 -14.68 -14.37
C GLU A 83 5.88 -14.23 -14.28
N ARG A 84 5.35 -13.98 -13.07
CA ARG A 84 4.05 -13.32 -12.91
C ARG A 84 4.07 -11.89 -13.46
N SER A 85 5.20 -11.20 -13.29
CA SER A 85 5.38 -9.80 -13.71
C SER A 85 4.26 -8.88 -13.22
N LEU A 86 3.74 -9.13 -12.02
CA LEU A 86 2.78 -8.28 -11.31
C LEU A 86 3.54 -7.21 -10.51
N PRO A 87 2.92 -6.05 -10.22
CA PRO A 87 3.58 -5.01 -9.44
C PRO A 87 3.96 -5.50 -8.04
N THR A 88 5.07 -5.02 -7.51
CA THR A 88 5.59 -5.41 -6.19
C THR A 88 5.10 -4.44 -5.12
N LEU A 89 4.46 -4.99 -4.09
CA LEU A 89 4.06 -4.26 -2.89
C LEU A 89 5.25 -4.14 -1.93
N LEU A 90 5.69 -2.90 -1.69
CA LEU A 90 6.76 -2.57 -0.76
C LEU A 90 6.25 -2.08 0.60
N GLY A 91 5.03 -1.53 0.64
CA GLY A 91 4.43 -1.03 1.86
C GLY A 91 2.96 -0.67 1.71
N ILE A 92 2.31 -0.41 2.83
CA ILE A 92 0.93 0.07 2.88
C ILE A 92 0.92 1.39 3.62
N SER A 93 0.31 2.41 3.03
CA SER A 93 0.03 3.67 3.71
C SER A 93 -1.43 3.73 4.13
N ARG A 94 -1.70 4.22 5.34
CA ARG A 94 -3.06 4.45 5.87
C ARG A 94 -3.54 5.88 5.70
N GLY A 95 -2.80 6.69 4.95
CA GLY A 95 -3.16 8.04 4.59
C GLY A 95 -2.30 8.56 3.45
N PRO A 96 -2.51 9.81 3.01
CA PRO A 96 -1.67 10.46 2.03
C PRO A 96 -0.20 10.45 2.46
N PHE A 97 0.70 10.29 1.49
CA PHE A 97 2.14 10.22 1.73
C PHE A 97 2.93 10.94 0.64
N ILE A 98 4.14 11.36 0.98
CA ILE A 98 5.03 12.04 0.05
C ILE A 98 5.87 11.01 -0.72
N ARG A 99 5.94 11.17 -2.04
CA ARG A 99 6.79 10.39 -2.92
C ARG A 99 8.24 10.90 -2.87
N PRO A 100 9.25 10.09 -3.25
CA PRO A 100 10.63 10.58 -3.40
C PRO A 100 10.78 11.79 -4.34
N SER A 101 9.88 11.94 -5.31
CA SER A 101 9.78 13.12 -6.18
C SER A 101 9.33 14.41 -5.46
N GLY A 102 8.92 14.33 -4.18
CA GLY A 102 8.33 15.43 -3.42
C GLY A 102 6.84 15.65 -3.70
N THR A 103 6.25 14.87 -4.61
CA THR A 103 4.81 14.94 -4.90
C THR A 103 3.99 14.22 -3.83
N LEU A 104 2.77 14.71 -3.59
CA LEU A 104 1.85 14.09 -2.64
C LEU A 104 0.97 13.05 -3.33
N HIS A 105 0.93 11.84 -2.78
CA HIS A 105 -0.01 10.80 -3.18
C HIS A 105 -1.24 10.85 -2.28
N THR A 106 -2.37 11.31 -2.83
CA THR A 106 -3.64 11.50 -2.09
C THR A 106 -4.75 10.54 -2.51
N ARG A 107 -4.48 9.64 -3.46
CA ARG A 107 -5.47 8.68 -3.98
C ARG A 107 -5.30 7.31 -3.34
N PRO A 108 -6.36 6.51 -3.19
CA PRO A 108 -6.25 5.13 -2.80
C PRO A 108 -5.76 4.27 -3.95
N GLY A 109 -5.13 3.14 -3.60
CA GLY A 109 -4.65 2.16 -4.58
C GLY A 109 -3.14 2.07 -4.65
N PHE A 110 -2.65 1.35 -5.66
CA PHE A 110 -1.23 1.08 -5.83
C PHE A 110 -0.54 2.26 -6.53
N ASP A 111 0.54 2.77 -5.94
CA ASP A 111 1.40 3.76 -6.55
C ASP A 111 2.61 3.10 -7.20
N GLU A 112 2.69 3.17 -8.53
CA GLU A 112 3.76 2.50 -9.30
C GLU A 112 5.15 3.09 -9.05
N GLU A 113 5.24 4.38 -8.72
CA GLU A 113 6.52 5.06 -8.43
C GLU A 113 7.14 4.55 -7.13
N THR A 114 6.33 4.37 -6.08
CA THR A 114 6.84 3.99 -4.74
C THR A 114 6.65 2.52 -4.39
N GLY A 115 5.81 1.79 -5.12
CA GLY A 115 5.41 0.42 -4.74
C GLY A 115 4.55 0.37 -3.47
N VAL A 116 4.03 1.50 -3.01
CA VAL A 116 3.18 1.62 -1.82
C VAL A 116 1.72 1.55 -2.21
N TYR A 117 0.92 0.83 -1.42
CA TYR A 117 -0.53 0.80 -1.58
C TYR A 117 -1.20 1.76 -0.59
N GLY A 118 -1.88 2.79 -1.09
CA GLY A 118 -2.75 3.67 -0.32
C GLY A 118 -4.02 2.96 0.11
N CYS A 119 -4.07 2.52 1.36
CA CYS A 119 -5.23 1.91 1.99
C CYS A 119 -5.96 2.90 2.91
N PHE A 120 -6.63 3.86 2.29
CA PHE A 120 -7.46 4.86 2.95
C PHE A 120 -8.62 5.28 2.05
N SER A 121 -9.59 6.01 2.57
CA SER A 121 -10.58 6.71 1.72
C SER A 121 -10.12 8.14 1.48
N GLU A 122 -10.31 8.66 0.26
CA GLU A 122 -10.06 10.09 -0.01
C GLU A 122 -10.91 10.99 0.91
N ALA A 123 -12.10 10.52 1.30
CA ALA A 123 -13.00 11.25 2.19
C ALA A 123 -12.52 11.33 3.64
N ASP A 124 -11.55 10.50 4.05
CA ASP A 124 -11.02 10.50 5.42
C ASP A 124 -10.01 11.64 5.64
N PHE A 125 -9.52 12.25 4.55
CA PHE A 125 -8.46 13.25 4.58
C PHE A 125 -8.93 14.57 3.97
N PRO A 126 -8.56 15.72 4.57
CA PRO A 126 -8.87 17.01 3.98
C PRO A 126 -8.14 17.17 2.64
N ALA A 127 -8.72 17.97 1.75
CA ALA A 127 -8.02 18.38 0.54
C ALA A 127 -6.78 19.20 0.93
N ILE A 128 -5.60 18.76 0.47
CA ILE A 128 -4.34 19.46 0.72
C ILE A 128 -4.09 20.42 -0.45
N PRO A 129 -3.97 21.74 -0.19
CA PRO A 129 -3.74 22.72 -1.25
C PRO A 129 -2.36 22.49 -1.89
N GLU A 130 -2.29 22.62 -3.22
CA GLU A 130 -1.02 22.53 -3.95
C GLU A 130 -0.06 23.67 -3.59
N THR A 131 -0.61 24.84 -3.26
CA THR A 131 0.13 26.03 -2.84
C THR A 131 -0.40 26.50 -1.48
N PRO A 132 0.09 25.94 -0.35
CA PRO A 132 -0.35 26.34 0.98
C PRO A 132 0.01 27.81 1.25
N THR A 133 -0.92 28.53 1.87
CA THR A 133 -0.68 29.90 2.34
C THR A 133 0.08 29.91 3.66
N HIS A 134 0.58 31.08 4.07
CA HIS A 134 1.19 31.24 5.39
C HIS A 134 0.20 30.87 6.52
N ASP A 135 -1.08 31.26 6.38
CA ASP A 135 -2.10 30.99 7.38
C ASP A 135 -2.42 29.50 7.49
N ASP A 136 -2.40 28.77 6.36
CA ASP A 136 -2.51 27.31 6.35
C ASP A 136 -1.36 26.65 7.14
N CYS A 137 -0.13 27.16 6.97
CA CYS A 137 1.04 26.67 7.71
C CYS A 137 0.92 26.92 9.21
N VAL A 138 0.42 28.10 9.62
CA VAL A 138 0.18 28.42 11.03
C VAL A 138 -0.91 27.53 11.62
N ALA A 139 -2.02 27.33 10.89
CA ALA A 139 -3.09 26.45 11.31
C ALA A 139 -2.61 24.98 11.47
N ALA A 140 -1.83 24.48 10.50
CA ALA A 140 -1.23 23.15 10.56
C ALA A 140 -0.25 23.01 11.73
N GLN A 141 0.56 24.04 12.01
CA GLN A 141 1.45 24.06 13.17
C GLN A 141 0.66 23.96 14.48
N ASN A 142 -0.41 24.73 14.63
CA ASN A 142 -1.26 24.67 15.82
C ASN A 142 -1.91 23.29 15.99
N LEU A 143 -2.36 22.68 14.89
CA LEU A 143 -2.89 21.32 14.90
C LEU A 143 -1.87 20.29 15.37
N ILE A 144 -0.63 20.35 14.85
CA ILE A 144 0.47 19.47 15.25
C ILE A 144 0.78 19.58 16.75
N TRP A 145 0.70 20.79 17.32
CA TRP A 145 0.96 21.02 18.75
C TRP A 145 -0.21 20.73 19.68
N SER A 146 -1.44 20.62 19.15
CA SER A 146 -2.65 20.43 19.96
C SER A 146 -2.61 19.22 20.92
N PRO A 147 -2.04 18.03 20.58
CA PRO A 147 -1.98 16.93 21.53
C PRO A 147 -0.81 17.03 22.53
N PHE A 148 0.08 18.02 22.39
CA PHE A 148 1.28 18.19 23.22
C PHE A 148 1.22 19.41 24.14
N THR A 149 0.04 20.01 24.32
CA THR A 149 -0.15 21.20 25.16
C THR A 149 0.22 20.98 26.62
N GLU A 150 0.06 19.76 27.12
CA GLU A 150 0.39 19.36 28.49
C GLU A 150 1.85 18.88 28.64
N LEU A 151 2.57 18.69 27.53
CA LEU A 151 3.93 18.17 27.56
C LEU A 151 4.91 19.26 27.99
N GLN A 152 5.51 19.07 29.16
CA GLN A 152 6.54 19.98 29.68
C GLN A 152 7.88 19.73 28.97
N LEU A 153 8.13 20.46 27.88
CA LEU A 153 9.41 20.42 27.18
C LEU A 153 10.39 21.40 27.83
N SER A 154 11.50 20.89 28.38
CA SER A 154 12.48 21.69 29.12
C SER A 154 13.32 22.62 28.24
N SER A 155 13.41 22.36 26.93
CA SER A 155 14.29 23.12 26.04
C SER A 155 13.66 23.33 24.65
N MET A 156 14.10 24.41 23.97
CA MET A 156 13.77 24.64 22.56
C MET A 156 14.29 23.51 21.67
N ALA A 157 15.42 22.89 22.07
CA ALA A 157 15.96 21.72 21.40
C ALA A 157 15.00 20.53 21.48
N SER A 158 14.45 20.24 22.67
CA SER A 158 13.42 19.21 22.87
C SER A 158 12.18 19.46 22.02
N ARG A 159 11.72 20.72 21.94
CA ARG A 159 10.58 21.11 21.10
C ARG A 159 10.85 20.90 19.61
N THR A 160 12.04 21.28 19.14
CA THR A 160 12.44 21.11 17.75
C THR A 160 12.59 19.63 17.39
N ALA A 161 13.21 18.84 18.27
CA ALA A 161 13.37 17.40 18.08
C ALA A 161 12.03 16.67 17.96
N LEU A 162 11.07 17.00 18.83
CA LEU A 162 9.72 16.43 18.77
C LEU A 162 9.01 16.81 17.46
N LEU A 163 9.07 18.07 17.05
CA LEU A 163 8.48 18.51 15.79
C LEU A 163 9.12 17.80 14.58
N CYS A 164 10.45 17.70 14.56
CA CYS A 164 11.16 16.94 13.54
C CYS A 164 10.75 15.46 13.53
N ALA A 165 10.54 14.85 14.71
CA ALA A 165 10.08 13.46 14.81
C ALA A 165 8.69 13.27 14.19
N ILE A 166 7.76 14.17 14.52
CA ILE A 166 6.40 14.14 13.98
C ILE A 166 6.41 14.34 12.46
N LEU A 167 7.13 15.34 11.96
CA LEU A 167 7.21 15.63 10.52
C LEU A 167 7.96 14.56 9.74
N THR A 168 8.88 13.81 10.39
CA THR A 168 9.59 12.71 9.75
C THR A 168 8.65 11.55 9.40
N ALA A 169 7.61 11.30 10.20
CA ALA A 169 6.67 10.20 9.97
C ALA A 169 5.97 10.26 8.59
N PRO A 170 5.30 11.36 8.18
CA PRO A 170 4.63 11.45 6.88
C PRO A 170 5.59 11.55 5.69
N ILE A 171 6.83 12.00 5.90
CA ILE A 171 7.84 12.12 4.82
C ILE A 171 8.79 10.92 4.76
N ARG A 172 8.64 9.91 5.64
CA ARG A 172 9.61 8.82 5.78
C ARG A 172 9.84 8.07 4.47
N SER A 173 8.80 7.90 3.66
CA SER A 173 8.84 7.26 2.33
C SER A 173 9.60 8.08 1.29
N ALA A 174 9.73 9.39 1.49
CA ALA A 174 10.38 10.30 0.55
C ALA A 174 11.87 10.50 0.83
N ILE A 175 12.36 10.14 2.03
CA ILE A 175 13.74 10.34 2.44
C ILE A 175 14.48 9.00 2.56
N ASP A 176 15.73 8.94 2.10
CA ASP A 176 16.56 7.74 2.23
C ASP A 176 16.90 7.48 3.71
N LYS A 177 17.47 8.49 4.36
CA LYS A 177 17.91 8.46 5.76
C LYS A 177 16.98 9.29 6.63
N ALA A 178 16.35 8.63 7.59
CA ALA A 178 15.58 9.30 8.62
C ALA A 178 16.43 9.52 9.87
N PRO A 179 16.33 10.69 10.51
CA PRO A 179 16.95 10.90 11.81
C PRO A 179 16.38 9.95 12.87
N VAL A 180 17.23 9.56 13.82
CA VAL A 180 16.81 8.80 15.02
C VAL A 180 16.45 9.80 16.10
N PHE A 181 15.30 9.60 16.73
CA PHE A 181 14.84 10.37 17.87
C PHE A 181 14.80 9.47 19.10
N ALA A 182 15.46 9.88 20.18
CA ALA A 182 15.42 9.20 21.46
C ALA A 182 14.82 10.15 22.49
N SER A 183 13.79 9.69 23.20
CA SER A 183 13.27 10.36 24.39
C SER A 183 13.81 9.61 25.60
N LEU A 184 14.56 10.31 26.45
CA LEU A 184 14.95 9.78 27.74
C LEU A 184 13.81 10.09 28.71
N ALA A 185 13.19 9.05 29.26
CA ALA A 185 12.25 9.24 30.34
C ALA A 185 13.02 9.86 31.52
N PRO A 186 12.52 10.95 32.09
CA PRO A 186 13.12 11.46 33.30
C PRO A 186 12.86 10.49 34.44
N ASP A 187 13.83 10.33 35.33
CA ASP A 187 13.66 9.61 36.59
C ASP A 187 12.46 10.24 37.32
N HIS A 188 11.35 9.50 37.34
CA HIS A 188 10.13 9.81 38.09
C HIS A 188 9.67 11.28 38.01
N GLY A 189 9.01 11.65 36.91
CA GLY A 189 8.05 12.76 36.91
C GLY A 189 8.57 14.19 36.63
N ALA A 190 9.73 14.38 35.99
CA ALA A 190 10.17 15.73 35.58
C ALA A 190 10.99 15.73 34.29
N LEU A 191 10.41 16.12 33.14
CA LEU A 191 11.12 16.25 31.86
C LEU A 191 12.12 17.42 31.89
N SER A 192 13.30 17.21 32.49
CA SER A 192 14.42 18.15 32.49
C SER A 192 15.71 17.44 32.05
N GLY A 193 16.34 17.96 30.98
CA GLY A 193 17.63 17.54 30.41
C GLY A 193 17.43 16.83 29.05
N CYS A 194 17.92 17.32 27.91
CA CYS A 194 19.11 18.15 27.63
C CYS A 194 18.82 19.34 26.69
#